data_AF-A0A7C5LPI5-F1
#
_entry.id   AF-A0A7C5LPI5-F1
#
_cell.length_a   1.000
_cell.length_b   1.000
_cell.length_c   1.000
_cell.angle_alpha   90.00
_cell.angle_beta   90.00
_cell.angle_gamma   90.00
#
_symmetry.space_group_name_H-M   'P 1'
#
loop_
_entity.id
_entity.type
_entity.pdbx_description
1 polymer ?
#
loop_
_entity_poly.entity_id
_entity_poly.type
_entity_poly.pdbx_seq_one_letter_code
_entity_poly.pdbx_strand_id
1 'polypeptide(L)'
;MNHYGLEDLGIKQPGKVQWNLSVAQLVEEAIRNGEGILTNSGALNASTVPRTGRSPRDKWVVDAPSIHDEIWWSKVNTPMPEET
;
A
#
# COMPACT_ATOMS: atom_id res chain seq x y z
N MET A 1 1.54 8.09 -24.16
CA MET A 1 1.54 7.13 -23.03
C MET A 1 0.88 7.84 -21.88
N ASN A 2 -0.19 7.28 -21.31
CA ASN A 2 -0.96 7.96 -20.26
C ASN A 2 -0.09 8.08 -19.01
N HIS A 3 0.49 9.26 -18.80
CA HIS A 3 1.00 9.67 -17.50
C HIS A 3 -0.23 9.77 -16.59
N TYR A 4 -0.45 8.78 -15.73
CA TYR A 4 -1.55 8.82 -14.75
C TYR A 4 -1.27 9.85 -13.63
N GLY A 5 -0.64 10.99 -13.96
CA GLY A 5 -0.44 12.10 -13.04
C GLY A 5 0.27 11.72 -11.74
N LEU A 6 1.34 10.92 -11.81
CA LEU A 6 2.14 10.62 -10.60
C LEU A 6 2.69 11.90 -9.97
N GLU A 7 3.01 12.86 -10.82
CA GLU A 7 3.37 14.23 -10.49
C GLU A 7 2.27 14.97 -9.72
N ASP A 8 0.99 14.75 -10.04
CA ASP A 8 -0.16 15.35 -9.35
C ASP A 8 -0.34 14.75 -7.95
N LEU A 9 0.12 13.51 -7.75
CA LEU A 9 0.23 12.85 -6.44
C LEU A 9 1.53 13.22 -5.69
N GLY A 10 2.36 14.11 -6.25
CA GLY A 10 3.61 14.58 -5.66
C GLY A 10 4.86 13.74 -5.99
N ILE A 11 4.76 12.69 -6.83
CA ILE A 11 5.87 11.82 -7.21
C ILE A 11 6.55 12.38 -8.47
N LYS A 12 7.65 13.10 -8.31
CA LYS A 12 8.26 13.91 -9.39
C LYS A 12 9.33 13.18 -10.23
N GLN A 13 9.95 12.15 -9.67
CA GLN A 13 11.04 11.41 -10.33
C GLN A 13 10.92 9.92 -10.01
N PRO A 14 9.84 9.26 -10.47
CA PRO A 14 9.73 7.84 -10.26
C PRO A 14 10.88 7.12 -11.00
N GLY A 15 11.32 5.99 -10.44
CA GLY A 15 12.18 5.06 -11.17
C GLY A 15 11.43 4.38 -12.33
N LYS A 16 11.69 3.10 -12.56
CA LYS A 16 10.91 2.34 -13.55
C LYS A 16 9.45 2.20 -13.09
N VAL A 17 8.51 2.75 -13.85
CA VAL A 17 7.07 2.60 -13.59
C VAL A 17 6.51 1.48 -14.46
N GLN A 18 5.90 0.47 -13.82
CA GLN A 18 5.29 -0.66 -14.51
C GLN A 18 3.78 -0.66 -14.24
N TRP A 19 2.98 -0.25 -15.23
CA TRP A 19 1.52 -0.14 -15.10
C TRP A 19 0.83 -1.45 -15.44
N ASN A 20 -0.15 -1.87 -14.61
CA ASN A 20 -1.08 -2.96 -14.90
C ASN A 20 -0.40 -4.26 -15.36
N LEU A 21 0.70 -4.64 -14.70
CA LEU A 21 1.35 -5.93 -14.94
C LEU A 21 0.36 -7.07 -14.74
N SER A 22 0.47 -8.09 -15.61
CA SER A 22 -0.25 -9.34 -15.42
C SER A 22 0.24 -10.07 -14.17
N VAL A 23 -0.57 -11.01 -13.66
CA VAL A 23 -0.20 -11.84 -12.50
C VAL A 23 1.14 -12.56 -12.73
N ALA A 24 1.38 -13.09 -13.94
CA ALA A 24 2.65 -13.76 -14.26
C ALA A 24 3.84 -12.80 -14.13
N GLN A 25 3.73 -11.59 -14.67
CA GLN A 25 4.77 -10.57 -14.57
C GLN A 25 5.01 -10.14 -13.11
N LEU A 26 3.96 -10.01 -12.31
CA LEU A 26 4.09 -9.69 -10.87
C LEU A 26 4.85 -10.78 -10.11
N VAL A 27 4.56 -12.06 -10.38
CA VAL A 27 5.28 -13.19 -9.78
C VAL A 27 6.75 -13.21 -10.22
N GLU A 28 7.03 -12.97 -11.50
CA GLU A 28 8.40 -12.89 -12.02
C GLU A 28 9.21 -11.76 -11.35
N GLU A 29 8.62 -10.58 -11.19
CA GLU A 29 9.29 -9.45 -10.50
C GLU A 29 9.55 -9.78 -9.01
N ALA A 30 8.57 -10.36 -8.30
CA ALA A 30 8.74 -10.73 -6.90
C ALA A 30 9.88 -11.75 -6.69
N ILE A 31 10.00 -12.75 -7.58
CA ILE A 31 11.10 -13.72 -7.55
C ILE A 31 12.42 -13.05 -7.89
N ARG A 32 12.46 -12.21 -8.94
CA ARG A 32 13.66 -11.50 -9.37
C ARG A 32 14.21 -10.57 -8.28
N ASN A 33 13.33 -9.95 -7.50
CA ASN A 33 13.68 -9.06 -6.40
C ASN A 33 14.02 -9.80 -5.10
N GLY A 34 13.83 -11.13 -5.04
CA GLY A 34 14.03 -11.91 -3.82
C GLY A 34 12.97 -11.68 -2.74
N GLU A 35 11.79 -11.16 -3.12
CA GLU A 35 10.67 -10.84 -2.22
C GLU A 35 9.80 -12.07 -1.89
N GLY A 36 9.98 -13.17 -2.62
CA GLY A 36 9.29 -14.43 -2.40
C GLY A 36 9.87 -15.59 -3.20
N ILE A 37 9.34 -16.79 -2.94
CA ILE A 37 9.71 -18.03 -3.63
C ILE A 37 8.45 -18.76 -4.11
N LEU A 38 8.60 -19.65 -5.10
CA LEU A 38 7.51 -20.54 -5.49
C LEU A 38 7.46 -21.76 -4.57
N THR A 39 6.25 -22.13 -4.15
CA THR A 39 5.98 -23.42 -3.51
C THR A 39 6.06 -24.55 -4.53
N ASN A 40 6.03 -25.80 -4.06
CA ASN A 40 5.94 -26.98 -4.92
C ASN A 40 4.68 -27.01 -5.82
N SER A 41 3.62 -26.32 -5.42
CA SER A 41 2.38 -26.17 -6.19
C SER A 41 2.40 -24.95 -7.13
N GLY A 42 3.48 -24.17 -7.15
CA GLY A 42 3.62 -22.97 -7.98
C GLY A 42 2.97 -21.71 -7.42
N ALA A 43 2.50 -21.72 -6.16
CA ALA A 43 2.03 -20.51 -5.50
C ALA A 43 3.20 -19.65 -5.04
N LEU A 44 3.05 -18.32 -5.06
CA LEU A 44 4.05 -17.41 -4.50
C LEU A 44 3.94 -17.39 -2.96
N ASN A 45 5.05 -17.67 -2.29
CA ASN A 45 5.20 -17.58 -0.84
C ASN A 45 6.13 -16.40 -0.49
N ALA A 46 5.62 -15.45 0.29
CA ALA A 46 6.34 -14.29 0.79
C ALA A 46 6.21 -14.19 2.32
N SER A 47 7.20 -13.60 2.98
CA SER A 47 7.23 -13.43 4.45
C SER A 47 7.12 -11.96 4.83
N THR A 48 6.24 -11.64 5.80
CA THR A 48 5.98 -10.26 6.25
C THR A 48 6.47 -9.98 7.68
N VAL A 49 7.33 -10.85 8.23
CA VAL A 49 7.92 -10.66 9.56
C VAL A 49 8.60 -9.28 9.65
N PRO A 50 8.44 -8.53 10.76
CA PRO A 50 7.75 -8.91 12.01
C PRO A 50 6.25 -8.64 12.03
N ARG A 51 5.68 -7.99 10.99
CA ARG A 51 4.25 -7.64 10.92
C ARG A 51 3.46 -8.75 10.23
N THR A 52 3.17 -9.81 10.97
CA THR A 52 2.42 -10.99 10.50
C THR A 52 0.90 -10.85 10.61
N GLY A 53 0.41 -9.65 10.94
CA GLY A 53 -1.00 -9.34 11.07
C GLY A 53 -1.26 -7.84 11.03
N ARG A 54 -2.50 -7.43 11.30
CA ARG A 54 -2.87 -6.01 11.37
C ARG A 54 -2.17 -5.33 12.53
N SER A 55 -1.91 -4.03 12.38
CA SER A 55 -1.47 -3.13 13.45
C SER A 55 -2.56 -2.09 13.74
N PRO A 56 -3.65 -2.43 14.46
CA PRO A 56 -4.81 -1.55 14.58
C PRO A 56 -4.50 -0.18 15.21
N ARG A 57 -3.46 -0.11 16.05
CA ARG A 57 -3.02 1.12 16.70
C ARG A 57 -2.24 2.07 15.78
N ASP A 58 -1.86 1.60 14.59
CA ASP A 58 -1.17 2.39 13.57
C ASP A 58 -2.15 2.86 12.47
N LYS A 59 -3.46 2.70 12.67
CA LYS A 59 -4.51 3.19 11.77
C LYS A 59 -5.03 4.53 12.29
N TRP A 60 -5.04 5.52 11.40
CA TRP A 60 -5.54 6.87 11.65
C TRP A 60 -6.54 7.28 10.57
N VAL A 61 -7.39 8.25 10.90
CA VAL A 61 -8.28 8.92 9.97
C VAL A 61 -8.01 10.42 10.09
N VAL A 62 -7.77 11.08 8.96
CA VAL A 62 -7.57 12.53 8.95
C VAL A 62 -8.85 13.20 9.45
N ASP A 63 -8.72 14.02 10.47
CA ASP A 63 -9.83 14.79 11.02
C ASP A 63 -10.03 16.07 10.20
N ALA A 64 -10.74 15.92 9.09
CA ALA A 64 -11.08 17.02 8.19
C ALA A 64 -12.49 17.54 8.48
N PRO A 65 -12.74 18.86 8.39
CA PRO A 65 -14.07 19.45 8.64
C PRO A 65 -15.19 18.85 7.77
N SER A 66 -14.85 18.35 6.58
CA SER A 66 -15.80 17.76 5.63
C SER A 66 -16.38 16.42 6.07
N ILE A 67 -15.72 15.71 6.99
CA ILE A 67 -16.14 14.37 7.43
C ILE A 67 -16.24 14.24 8.96
N HIS A 68 -15.87 15.28 9.72
CA HIS A 68 -15.77 15.24 11.18
C HIS A 68 -17.01 14.62 11.85
N ASP A 69 -18.19 15.10 11.49
CA ASP A 69 -19.45 14.69 12.11
C ASP A 69 -19.96 13.32 11.62
N GLU A 70 -19.36 12.76 10.56
CA GLU A 70 -19.75 11.47 9.98
C GLU A 70 -18.97 10.28 10.58
N ILE A 71 -17.82 10.55 11.20
CA ILE A 71 -16.94 9.50 11.70
C ILE A 71 -17.27 9.13 13.14
N TRP A 72 -17.32 7.82 13.40
CA TRP A 72 -17.40 7.30 14.75
C TRP A 72 -16.01 7.33 15.44
N TRP A 73 -15.67 8.48 16.02
CA TRP A 73 -14.38 8.70 16.69
C TRP A 73 -14.19 7.83 17.93
N SER A 74 -13.07 7.11 17.98
CA SER A 74 -12.72 6.19 19.07
C SER A 74 -11.27 5.74 18.98
N LYS A 75 -10.84 4.83 19.87
CA LYS A 75 -9.53 4.16 19.74
C LYS A 75 -9.40 3.28 18.48
N VAL A 76 -10.49 3.06 17.74
CA VAL A 76 -10.52 2.30 16.47
C VAL A 76 -10.43 3.23 15.25
N ASN A 77 -11.02 4.42 15.34
CA ASN A 77 -10.92 5.49 14.35
C ASN A 77 -10.23 6.67 15.03
N THR A 78 -8.91 6.62 15.08
CA THR A 78 -8.11 7.61 15.79
C THR A 78 -7.93 8.84 14.90
N PRO A 79 -8.26 10.06 15.38
CA PRO A 79 -8.14 11.28 14.57
C PRO A 79 -6.66 11.67 14.39
N MET A 80 -6.32 12.18 13.21
CA MET A 80 -5.02 12.74 12.87
C MET A 80 -5.20 14.14 12.26
N PRO A 81 -4.45 15.17 12.70
CA PRO A 81 -4.52 16.51 12.11
C PRO A 81 -4.09 16.50 10.64
N GLU A 82 -4.60 17.45 9.84
CA GLU A 82 -4.26 17.57 8.41
C GLU A 82 -2.79 17.96 8.17
N GLU A 83 -2.15 18.66 9.11
CA GLU A 83 -0.79 19.17 8.93
C GLU A 83 0.33 18.15 9.20
N THR A 84 -0.02 16.90 9.58
CA THR A 84 0.93 15.85 9.99
C THR A 84 1.41 15.02 8.80
#